data_AF-A0A6J4NF74-F1
#
_entry.id   AF-A0A6J4NF74-F1
#
_cell.length_a   1.000
_cell.length_b   1.000
_cell.length_c   1.000
_cell.angle_alpha   90.00
_cell.angle_beta   90.00
_cell.angle_gamma   90.00
#
_symmetry.space_group_name_H-M   'P 1'
#
loop_
_entity.id
_entity.type
_entity.pdbx_description
1 polymer ?
#
loop_
_entity_poly.entity_id
_entity_poly.type
_entity_poly.pdbx_seq_one_letter_code
_entity_poly.pdbx_strand_id
1 'polypeptide(L)'
;MDLPWSLAAGFSGAWPKVEADDCDKRKSIPFADRPVQTIVSAKACADKANHLDPGPALLVFHSPASRLHDPSGYFRRGQVVSHPEQATRYAILRDAAEAAGHDLRGAADHGIEPLRAVHSDSHLHLFRTAWDRKGELPGIGEEILT
;
A
#
# COMPACT_ATOMS: atom_id res chain seq x y z
N MET A 1 16.72 -43.10 -10.69
CA MET A 1 15.55 -42.49 -11.35
C MET A 1 15.66 -41.01 -11.07
N ASP A 2 16.34 -40.32 -11.98
CA ASP A 2 16.68 -38.91 -11.90
C ASP A 2 15.95 -38.21 -13.04
N LEU A 3 15.19 -37.16 -12.74
CA LEU A 3 14.84 -36.11 -13.68
C LEU A 3 14.61 -34.78 -12.94
N PRO A 4 14.81 -33.65 -13.63
CA PRO A 4 15.71 -32.59 -13.18
C PRO A 4 15.00 -31.23 -13.11
N TRP A 5 15.41 -30.36 -12.20
CA TRP A 5 15.12 -28.94 -12.33
C TRP A 5 16.42 -28.14 -12.20
N SER A 6 17.11 -28.02 -13.33
CA SER A 6 17.96 -26.87 -13.59
C SER A 6 17.22 -26.02 -14.61
N LEU A 7 16.90 -24.79 -14.25
CA LEU A 7 16.80 -23.68 -15.19
C LEU A 7 17.24 -22.42 -14.45
N ALA A 8 18.55 -22.23 -14.44
CA ALA A 8 19.12 -20.91 -14.57
C ALA A 8 18.58 -20.29 -15.87
N ALA A 9 17.64 -19.36 -15.75
CA ALA A 9 17.37 -18.38 -16.80
C ALA A 9 17.92 -17.05 -16.31
N GLY A 10 19.16 -16.76 -16.71
CA GLY A 10 19.75 -15.45 -16.56
C GLY A 10 18.91 -14.42 -17.30
N PHE A 11 18.49 -13.37 -16.59
CA PHE A 11 17.91 -12.19 -17.21
C PHE A 11 19.05 -11.34 -17.78
N SER A 12 19.52 -11.67 -18.99
CA SER A 12 20.56 -10.90 -19.70
C SER A 12 19.99 -9.95 -20.77
N GLY A 13 18.66 -9.86 -20.88
CA GLY A 13 18.01 -8.93 -21.81
C GLY A 13 17.96 -7.52 -21.23
N ALA A 14 18.54 -6.55 -21.94
CA ALA A 14 18.20 -5.15 -21.72
C ALA A 14 16.69 -4.96 -21.94
N TRP A 15 16.02 -4.33 -20.98
CA TRP A 15 14.61 -3.99 -21.11
C TRP A 15 14.39 -3.12 -22.36
N PRO A 16 13.37 -3.40 -23.19
CA PRO A 16 13.04 -2.51 -24.29
C PRO A 16 12.71 -1.13 -23.71
N LYS A 17 13.41 -0.10 -24.20
CA LYS A 17 13.08 1.29 -23.85
C LYS A 17 11.69 1.58 -24.42
N VAL A 18 10.73 1.83 -23.55
CA VAL A 18 9.42 2.35 -23.95
C VAL A 18 9.63 3.82 -24.34
N GLU A 19 9.42 4.15 -25.61
CA GLU A 19 9.44 5.54 -26.08
C GLU A 19 8.19 6.29 -25.58
N ALA A 20 8.30 7.60 -25.40
CA ALA A 20 7.26 8.45 -24.79
C ALA A 20 5.90 8.42 -25.53
N ASP A 21 5.89 7.92 -26.77
CA ASP A 21 4.73 7.88 -27.66
C ASP A 21 3.82 6.67 -27.41
N ASP A 22 4.25 5.76 -26.53
CA ASP A 22 3.53 4.52 -26.22
C ASP A 22 2.46 4.68 -25.11
N CYS A 23 2.47 5.82 -24.37
CA CYS A 23 1.43 6.10 -23.36
C CYS A 23 0.07 6.45 -24.01
N ASP A 24 0.03 7.03 -25.21
CA ASP A 24 -1.24 7.41 -25.86
C ASP A 24 -1.93 6.22 -26.55
N LYS A 25 -1.15 5.26 -27.07
CA LYS A 25 -1.66 4.01 -27.65
C LYS A 25 -2.32 3.09 -26.63
N ARG A 26 -2.06 3.25 -25.32
CA ARG A 26 -2.75 2.50 -24.26
C ARG A 26 -4.17 2.97 -23.99
N LYS A 27 -4.52 4.21 -24.32
CA LYS A 27 -5.89 4.74 -24.14
C LYS A 27 -6.89 4.10 -25.11
N SER A 28 -6.42 3.64 -26.27
CA SER A 28 -7.24 2.98 -27.29
C SER A 28 -7.35 1.46 -27.12
N ILE A 29 -6.61 0.84 -26.20
CA ILE A 29 -6.70 -0.60 -25.93
C ILE A 29 -7.73 -0.83 -24.80
N PRO A 30 -8.79 -1.63 -25.06
CA PRO A 30 -9.76 -2.04 -24.05
C PRO A 30 -9.06 -2.65 -22.84
N PHE A 31 -9.58 -2.39 -21.63
CA PHE A 31 -8.94 -2.83 -20.38
C PHE A 31 -8.67 -4.35 -20.34
N ALA A 32 -9.56 -5.14 -20.94
CA ALA A 32 -9.45 -6.60 -21.01
C ALA A 32 -8.26 -7.12 -21.85
N ASP A 33 -7.75 -6.31 -22.77
CA ASP A 33 -6.73 -6.71 -23.75
C ASP A 33 -5.33 -6.16 -23.39
N ARG A 34 -5.16 -5.59 -22.19
CA ARG A 34 -3.89 -5.00 -21.76
C ARG A 34 -2.95 -6.08 -21.21
N PRO A 35 -1.72 -6.21 -21.75
CA PRO A 35 -0.76 -7.18 -21.23
C PRO A 35 -0.32 -6.81 -19.80
N VAL A 36 -0.18 -7.84 -18.95
CA VAL A 36 0.07 -7.74 -17.49
C VAL A 36 1.47 -7.18 -17.15
N GLN A 37 2.38 -7.04 -18.13
CA GLN A 37 3.81 -6.81 -17.89
C GLN A 37 4.34 -5.45 -18.36
N THR A 38 3.83 -4.33 -17.82
CA THR A 38 4.53 -3.04 -18.01
C THR A 38 4.47 -2.15 -16.79
N ILE A 39 5.20 -2.55 -15.74
CA ILE A 39 5.62 -1.66 -14.66
C ILE A 39 7.02 -1.14 -15.01
N VAL A 40 7.16 -0.27 -16.01
CA VAL A 40 8.40 0.49 -16.16
C VAL A 40 8.14 1.88 -16.77
N SER A 41 8.77 2.88 -16.14
CA SER A 41 8.71 4.32 -16.38
C SER A 41 7.48 5.07 -15.85
N ALA A 42 7.27 5.01 -14.54
CA ALA A 42 6.32 5.89 -13.84
C ALA A 42 6.63 7.39 -14.07
N LYS A 43 7.88 7.77 -14.35
CA LYS A 43 8.26 9.19 -14.51
C LYS A 43 7.73 9.82 -15.80
N ALA A 44 7.93 9.19 -16.96
CA ALA A 44 7.50 9.77 -18.24
C ALA A 44 5.98 9.76 -18.43
N CYS A 45 5.27 8.76 -17.88
CA CYS A 45 3.80 8.73 -17.92
C CYS A 45 3.19 9.66 -16.85
N ALA A 46 3.85 9.90 -15.71
CA ALA A 46 3.44 10.94 -14.76
C ALA A 46 3.55 12.36 -15.36
N ASP A 47 4.63 12.64 -16.09
CA ASP A 47 4.84 13.95 -16.73
C ASP A 47 3.77 14.24 -17.83
N LYS A 48 3.22 13.21 -18.51
CA LYS A 48 2.08 13.34 -19.44
C LYS A 48 0.70 13.27 -18.75
N ALA A 49 0.56 12.58 -17.62
CA ALA A 49 -0.66 12.58 -16.82
C ALA A 49 -0.95 13.95 -16.18
N ASN A 50 0.10 14.75 -15.94
CA ASN A 50 0.00 16.15 -15.53
C ASN A 50 -0.55 17.09 -16.63
N HIS A 51 -0.89 16.58 -17.82
CA HIS A 51 -1.58 17.33 -18.87
C HIS A 51 -3.09 17.04 -18.93
N LEU A 52 -3.60 16.18 -18.03
CA LEU A 52 -5.03 16.11 -17.76
C LEU A 52 -5.37 17.25 -16.80
N ASP A 53 -6.47 17.95 -17.07
CA ASP A 53 -7.07 18.85 -16.10
C ASP A 53 -7.20 18.08 -14.76
N PRO A 54 -6.54 18.52 -13.67
CA PRO A 54 -6.48 17.78 -12.40
C PRO A 54 -7.87 17.57 -11.77
N GLY A 55 -8.92 18.15 -12.36
CA GLY A 55 -10.25 18.19 -11.80
C GLY A 55 -10.29 19.12 -10.60
N PRO A 56 -11.45 19.27 -9.96
CA PRO A 56 -11.55 20.10 -8.77
C PRO A 56 -10.68 19.52 -7.65
N ALA A 57 -10.03 20.41 -6.89
CA ALA A 57 -9.36 20.03 -5.66
C ALA A 57 -10.34 19.31 -4.73
N LEU A 58 -9.97 18.11 -4.29
CA LEU A 58 -10.73 17.33 -3.32
C LEU A 58 -10.27 17.66 -1.90
N LEU A 59 -11.17 17.46 -0.94
CA LEU A 59 -10.86 17.50 0.47
C LEU A 59 -10.27 16.14 0.91
N VAL A 60 -9.08 16.16 1.50
CA VAL A 60 -8.36 14.96 1.94
C VAL A 60 -8.08 15.05 3.43
N PHE A 61 -8.65 14.14 4.22
CA PHE A 61 -8.36 14.04 5.65
C PHE A 61 -7.25 13.03 5.92
N HIS A 62 -6.30 13.40 6.76
CA HIS A 62 -5.20 12.52 7.16
C HIS A 62 -4.78 12.76 8.62
N SER A 63 -4.06 11.81 9.21
CA SER A 63 -3.45 11.97 10.53
C SER A 63 -2.03 11.42 10.53
N PRO A 64 -1.01 12.20 10.97
CA PRO A 64 0.36 11.69 11.13
C PRO A 64 0.45 10.48 12.08
N ALA A 65 -0.52 10.31 12.98
CA ALA A 65 -0.59 9.18 13.91
C ALA A 65 -0.71 7.83 13.20
N SER A 66 -1.20 7.79 11.95
CA SER A 66 -1.26 6.56 11.15
C SER A 66 0.12 5.91 10.96
N ARG A 67 1.22 6.68 11.06
CA ARG A 67 2.59 6.17 10.97
C ARG A 67 3.06 5.40 12.21
N LEU A 68 2.33 5.47 13.33
CA LEU A 68 2.67 4.76 14.56
C LEU A 68 2.35 3.26 14.45
N HIS A 69 1.47 2.88 13.53
CA HIS A 69 1.22 1.49 13.19
C HIS A 69 2.11 1.09 12.01
N ASP A 70 3.29 0.55 12.32
CA ASP A 70 4.29 0.15 11.32
C ASP A 70 4.81 -1.27 11.58
N PRO A 71 3.95 -2.29 11.49
CA PRO A 71 4.39 -3.64 11.72
C PRO A 71 5.38 -4.10 10.63
N SER A 72 6.38 -4.87 11.03
CA SER A 72 7.41 -5.45 10.17
C SER A 72 7.00 -6.79 9.52
N GLY A 73 6.24 -7.63 10.22
CA GLY A 73 5.95 -9.01 9.85
C GLY A 73 4.47 -9.28 9.59
N TYR A 74 4.18 -10.14 8.60
CA TYR A 74 2.83 -10.60 8.26
C TYR A 74 2.84 -12.10 7.94
N PHE A 75 1.93 -12.87 8.53
CA PHE A 75 1.83 -14.30 8.24
C PHE A 75 0.92 -14.55 7.04
N ARG A 76 1.46 -15.13 5.97
CA ARG A 76 0.71 -15.42 4.75
C ARG A 76 1.18 -16.73 4.12
N ARG A 77 0.24 -17.63 3.85
CA ARG A 77 0.47 -18.91 3.15
C ARG A 77 1.58 -19.77 3.82
N GLY A 78 1.57 -19.84 5.15
CA GLY A 78 2.52 -20.65 5.90
C GLY A 78 3.90 -20.02 6.10
N GLN A 79 4.08 -18.74 5.75
CA GLN A 79 5.35 -18.03 5.88
C GLN A 79 5.16 -16.65 6.50
N VAL A 80 6.15 -16.22 7.29
CA VAL A 80 6.28 -14.82 7.69
C VAL A 80 6.92 -14.04 6.53
N VAL A 81 6.23 -13.01 6.07
CA VAL A 81 6.69 -12.10 5.02
C VAL A 81 6.72 -10.68 5.56
N SER A 82 7.39 -9.76 4.85
CA SER A 82 7.32 -8.34 5.19
C SER A 82 5.88 -7.83 5.14
N HIS A 83 5.51 -6.98 6.09
CA HIS A 83 4.15 -6.44 6.15
C HIS A 83 3.88 -5.55 4.92
N PRO A 84 2.77 -5.75 4.18
CA PRO A 84 2.48 -4.94 2.99
C PRO A 84 1.98 -3.53 3.34
N GLU A 85 1.36 -3.36 4.51
CA GLU A 85 0.88 -2.05 5.00
C GLU A 85 1.97 -1.41 5.86
N GLN A 86 2.86 -0.66 5.22
CA GLN A 86 3.99 0.06 5.85
C GLN A 86 3.68 1.54 6.04
N ALA A 87 4.28 2.18 7.04
CA ALA A 87 4.15 3.63 7.29
C ALA A 87 4.57 4.48 6.08
N THR A 88 5.48 4.00 5.23
CA THR A 88 5.88 4.68 3.98
C THR A 88 4.70 4.90 3.02
N ARG A 89 3.68 4.04 3.04
CA ARG A 89 2.48 4.22 2.20
C ARG A 89 1.72 5.50 2.56
N TYR A 90 1.67 5.87 3.84
CA TYR A 90 1.10 7.15 4.27
C TYR A 90 1.82 8.33 3.63
N ALA A 91 3.16 8.34 3.65
CA ALA A 91 3.94 9.41 3.06
C ALA A 91 3.70 9.50 1.54
N ILE A 92 3.78 8.37 0.83
CA ILE A 92 3.55 8.31 -0.62
C ILE A 92 2.18 8.89 -0.99
N LEU A 93 1.10 8.46 -0.31
CA LEU A 93 -0.26 8.88 -0.66
C LEU A 93 -0.53 10.34 -0.29
N ARG A 94 -0.07 10.79 0.89
CA ARG A 94 -0.20 12.18 1.32
C ARG A 94 0.54 13.11 0.36
N ASP A 95 1.79 12.80 0.05
CA ASP A 95 2.64 13.64 -0.81
C ASP A 95 2.11 13.65 -2.26
N ALA A 96 1.54 12.55 -2.73
CA ALA A 96 0.85 12.51 -4.03
C ALA A 96 -0.42 13.39 -4.04
N ALA A 97 -1.22 13.35 -2.97
CA ALA A 97 -2.41 14.21 -2.86
C ALA A 97 -2.04 15.70 -2.81
N GLU A 98 -0.97 16.04 -2.09
CA GLU A 98 -0.43 17.41 -2.04
C GLU A 98 0.10 17.85 -3.41
N ALA A 99 0.90 17.01 -4.08
CA ALA A 99 1.42 17.29 -5.41
C ALA A 99 0.33 17.43 -6.49
N ALA A 100 -0.82 16.76 -6.29
CA ALA A 100 -2.00 16.89 -7.14
C ALA A 100 -2.85 18.13 -6.83
N GLY A 101 -2.49 18.95 -5.84
CA GLY A 101 -3.18 20.19 -5.50
C GLY A 101 -4.49 20.02 -4.73
N HIS A 102 -4.66 18.91 -3.99
CA HIS A 102 -5.82 18.70 -3.11
C HIS A 102 -5.73 19.48 -1.79
N ASP A 103 -6.87 19.73 -1.14
CA ASP A 103 -6.93 20.40 0.17
C ASP A 103 -6.75 19.36 1.29
N LEU A 104 -5.54 19.32 1.86
CA LEU A 104 -5.20 18.40 2.95
C LEU A 104 -5.57 19.00 4.31
N ARG A 105 -6.34 18.24 5.10
CA ARG A 105 -6.74 18.59 6.46
C ARG A 105 -6.36 17.49 7.45
N GLY A 106 -5.94 17.90 8.64
CA GLY A 106 -5.83 17.01 9.78
C GLY A 106 -7.20 16.46 10.17
N ALA A 107 -7.33 15.15 10.34
CA ALA A 107 -8.54 14.54 10.88
C ALA A 107 -8.75 15.00 12.33
N ALA A 108 -9.97 15.43 12.66
CA ALA A 108 -10.34 15.79 14.02
C ALA A 108 -10.57 14.55 14.89
N ASP A 109 -10.44 14.70 16.20
CA ASP A 109 -10.87 13.68 17.15
C ASP A 109 -12.39 13.76 17.34
N HIS A 110 -13.09 12.68 16.99
CA HIS A 110 -14.54 12.56 17.13
C HIS A 110 -14.95 11.77 18.39
N GLY A 111 -13.98 11.40 19.23
CA GLY A 111 -14.21 10.56 20.40
C GLY A 111 -14.54 9.10 20.06
N ILE A 112 -14.88 8.33 21.10
CA ILE A 112 -15.10 6.87 20.98
C ILE A 112 -16.52 6.51 20.52
N GLU A 113 -17.50 7.40 20.70
CA GLU A 113 -18.92 7.09 20.45
C GLU A 113 -19.22 6.69 19.00
N PRO A 114 -18.66 7.33 17.95
CA PRO A 114 -18.85 6.87 16.57
C PRO A 114 -18.32 5.45 16.33
N LEU A 115 -17.27 5.03 17.03
CA LEU A 115 -16.75 3.66 16.94
C LEU A 115 -17.67 2.66 17.64
N ARG A 116 -18.24 3.02 18.80
CA ARG A 116 -19.22 2.19 19.55
C ARG A 116 -20.53 1.99 18.80
N ALA A 117 -20.89 2.92 17.92
CA ALA A 117 -22.07 2.77 17.06
C ALA A 117 -21.96 1.58 16.07
N VAL A 118 -20.75 1.09 15.81
CA VAL A 118 -20.47 0.01 14.84
C VAL A 118 -19.83 -1.21 15.50
N HIS A 119 -18.97 -1.01 16.50
CA HIS A 119 -18.20 -2.07 17.16
C HIS A 119 -18.67 -2.32 18.58
N SER A 120 -18.61 -3.58 19.02
CA SER A 120 -18.91 -3.92 20.41
C SER A 120 -17.84 -3.37 21.37
N ASP A 121 -18.27 -3.06 22.60
CA ASP A 121 -17.38 -2.61 23.66
C ASP A 121 -16.26 -3.60 23.97
N SER A 122 -16.56 -4.90 23.94
CA SER A 122 -15.57 -5.96 24.14
C SER A 122 -14.48 -5.95 23.07
N HIS A 123 -14.85 -5.64 21.82
CA HIS A 123 -13.92 -5.56 20.71
C HIS A 123 -13.03 -4.32 20.81
N LEU A 124 -13.61 -3.16 21.13
CA LEU A 124 -12.84 -1.93 21.35
C LEU A 124 -11.91 -2.05 22.55
N HIS A 125 -12.34 -2.72 23.62
CA HIS A 125 -11.50 -3.02 24.78
C HIS A 125 -10.31 -3.91 24.42
N LEU A 126 -10.52 -4.91 23.56
CA LEU A 126 -9.43 -5.76 23.05
C LEU A 126 -8.38 -4.91 22.34
N PHE A 127 -8.75 -4.09 21.35
CA PHE A 127 -7.78 -3.25 20.64
C PHE A 127 -7.04 -2.28 21.54
N ARG A 128 -7.69 -1.76 22.59
CA ARG A 128 -7.07 -0.84 23.54
C ARG A 128 -6.05 -1.51 24.45
N THR A 129 -6.17 -2.81 24.72
CA THR A 129 -5.42 -3.47 25.80
C THR A 129 -4.53 -4.63 25.35
N ALA A 130 -4.79 -5.24 24.18
CA ALA A 130 -4.12 -6.47 23.75
C ALA A 130 -2.60 -6.34 23.69
N TRP A 131 -2.07 -5.23 23.20
CA TRP A 131 -0.63 -5.03 23.07
C TRP A 131 0.09 -4.96 24.42
N ASP A 132 -0.51 -4.30 25.42
CA ASP A 132 0.07 -4.20 26.76
C ASP A 132 -0.02 -5.54 27.50
N ARG A 133 -1.11 -6.28 27.25
CA ARG A 133 -1.40 -7.58 27.87
C ARG A 133 -0.70 -8.76 27.22
N LYS A 134 0.03 -8.56 26.12
CA LYS A 134 0.66 -9.66 25.38
C LYS A 134 1.57 -10.57 26.22
N GLY A 135 2.19 -10.01 27.26
CA GLY A 135 3.04 -10.75 28.19
C GLY A 135 2.30 -11.70 29.14
N GLU A 136 0.96 -11.63 29.20
CA GLU A 136 0.12 -12.58 29.96
C GLU A 136 0.13 -13.99 29.34
N LEU A 137 0.56 -14.12 28.08
CA LEU A 137 0.64 -15.38 27.36
C LEU A 137 2.09 -15.89 27.37
N PRO A 138 2.41 -16.96 28.13
CA PRO A 138 3.77 -17.47 28.20
C PRO A 138 4.16 -18.17 26.90
N GLY A 139 5.37 -17.92 26.40
CA GLY A 139 5.97 -18.67 25.30
C GLY A 139 5.57 -18.23 23.88
N ILE A 140 4.84 -17.13 23.70
CA ILE A 140 4.34 -16.70 22.37
C ILE A 140 5.21 -15.66 21.66
N GLY A 141 6.45 -15.46 22.11
CA GLY A 141 7.29 -14.34 21.66
C GLY A 141 7.42 -14.20 20.14
N GLU A 142 7.69 -15.30 19.45
CA GLU A 142 7.85 -15.32 17.99
C GLU A 142 6.51 -15.37 17.23
N GLU A 143 5.41 -15.71 17.90
CA GLU A 143 4.06 -15.75 17.30
C GLU A 143 3.44 -14.35 17.20
N ILE A 144 3.86 -13.42 18.06
CA ILE A 144 3.45 -12.03 17.98
C ILE A 144 4.29 -11.32 16.93
N LEU A 145 3.69 -11.14 15.77
CA LEU A 145 4.28 -10.32 14.72
C LEU A 145 4.16 -8.85 15.08
N THR A 146 5.28 -8.14 14.94
CA THR A 146 5.41 -6.70 15.15
C THR A 146 5.88 -6.05 13.88
#